data_AF-J4WWI0-F1
#
_entry.id   AF-J4WWI0-F1
#
_cell.length_a   1.000
_cell.length_b   1.000
_cell.length_c   1.000
_cell.angle_alpha   90.00
_cell.angle_beta   90.00
_cell.angle_gamma   90.00
#
_symmetry.space_group_name_H-M   'P 1'
#
loop_
_entity.id
_entity.type
_entity.pdbx_description
1 polymer ?
#
loop_
_entity_poly.entity_id
_entity_poly.type
_entity_poly.pdbx_seq_one_letter_code
_entity_poly.pdbx_strand_id
1 'polypeptide(L)'
;MKAGEYVTVNHIEETINKSSLKERGILPGDVVLINTGWSDNYQDPDELGVYYSKAPGVSYNLVKYLADKQVVGVGLDTWGVDTFADEDEYGPERSQNPKGIANPAHHYFLTQAGIHTLENFNLKGLAEDNVELSCVIILPLMTEGSSASPIRPVAIGF
;
A
#
# COMPACT_ATOMS: atom_id res chain seq x y z
N MET A 1 -7.49 5.48 8.37
CA MET A 1 -7.59 6.55 7.35
C MET A 1 -8.97 6.47 6.70
N LYS A 2 -9.41 7.56 6.07
CA LYS A 2 -10.70 7.66 5.37
C LYS A 2 -10.51 7.61 3.85
N ALA A 3 -11.59 7.39 3.11
CA ALA A 3 -11.61 7.55 1.66
C ALA A 3 -11.04 8.91 1.25
N GLY A 4 -10.25 8.95 0.17
CA GLY A 4 -9.69 10.19 -0.35
C GLY A 4 -8.46 10.71 0.37
N GLU A 5 -8.12 10.17 1.55
CA GLU A 5 -6.88 10.51 2.26
C GLU A 5 -5.66 9.82 1.62
N TYR A 6 -4.51 10.46 1.73
CA TYR A 6 -3.26 9.97 1.18
C TYR A 6 -2.27 9.57 2.28
N VAL A 7 -1.68 8.39 2.16
CA VAL A 7 -0.48 8.02 2.91
C VAL A 7 0.68 8.84 2.34
N THR A 8 1.32 9.65 3.17
CA THR A 8 2.37 10.58 2.75
C THR A 8 3.75 10.12 3.23
N VAL A 9 4.81 10.75 2.71
CA VAL A 9 6.18 10.56 3.22
C VAL A 9 6.24 10.87 4.72
N ASN A 10 5.58 11.94 5.17
CA ASN A 10 5.54 12.31 6.59
C ASN A 10 4.89 11.21 7.44
N HIS A 11 3.78 10.60 6.98
CA HIS A 11 3.17 9.48 7.71
C HIS A 11 4.17 8.32 7.87
N ILE A 12 4.91 7.97 6.82
CA ILE A 12 5.92 6.90 6.88
C ILE A 12 7.08 7.27 7.80
N GLU A 13 7.63 8.48 7.69
CA GLU A 13 8.72 8.94 8.53
C GLU A 13 8.32 9.01 10.02
N GLU A 14 7.11 9.48 10.32
CA GLU A 14 6.59 9.50 11.68
C GLU A 14 6.39 8.09 12.24
N THR A 15 5.85 7.17 11.44
CA THR A 15 5.69 5.76 11.85
C THR A 15 7.06 5.12 12.09
N ILE A 16 8.02 5.28 11.18
CA ILE A 16 9.38 4.73 11.34
C ILE A 16 10.03 5.28 12.61
N ASN A 17 9.93 6.58 12.85
CA ASN A 17 10.52 7.22 14.03
C ASN A 17 9.95 6.74 15.37
N LYS A 18 8.71 6.24 15.37
CA LYS A 18 8.02 5.69 16.55
C LYS A 18 8.17 4.17 16.69
N SER A 19 8.72 3.52 15.67
CA SER A 19 8.87 2.05 15.57
C SER A 19 10.28 1.57 15.92
N SER A 20 10.43 0.25 16.05
CA SER A 20 11.71 -0.45 16.08
C SER A 20 12.57 -0.24 14.82
N LEU A 21 11.98 0.25 13.73
CA LEU A 21 12.68 0.51 12.47
C LEU A 21 13.47 1.82 12.46
N LYS A 22 13.39 2.66 13.50
CA LYS A 22 13.99 4.01 13.51
C LYS A 22 15.45 4.06 13.03
N GLU A 23 16.28 3.14 13.51
CA GLU A 23 17.72 3.09 13.16
C GLU A 23 17.97 2.41 11.81
N ARG A 24 17.11 1.45 11.42
CA ARG A 24 17.24 0.67 10.18
C ARG A 24 16.73 1.44 8.97
N GLY A 25 15.61 2.14 9.15
CA GLY A 25 14.80 2.69 8.07
C GLY A 25 14.29 1.62 7.10
N ILE A 26 13.98 2.07 5.88
CA ILE A 26 13.66 1.23 4.73
C ILE A 26 14.95 0.99 3.95
N LEU A 27 15.23 -0.28 3.65
CA LEU A 27 16.41 -0.71 2.90
C LEU A 27 16.04 -1.16 1.49
N PRO A 28 16.97 -1.08 0.52
CA PRO A 28 16.81 -1.70 -0.79
C PRO A 28 16.44 -3.18 -0.67
N GLY A 29 15.44 -3.60 -1.45
CA GLY A 29 14.93 -4.98 -1.41
C GLY A 29 13.78 -5.21 -0.43
N ASP A 30 13.43 -4.24 0.42
CA ASP A 30 12.30 -4.38 1.33
C ASP A 30 10.95 -4.45 0.60
N VAL A 31 9.98 -5.08 1.25
CA VAL A 31 8.56 -4.92 0.93
C VAL A 31 7.96 -4.03 2.01
N VAL A 32 7.24 -2.98 1.61
CA VAL A 32 6.60 -2.04 2.54
C VAL A 32 5.11 -2.33 2.59
N LEU A 33 4.63 -2.82 3.74
CA LEU A 33 3.20 -3.08 3.98
C LEU A 33 2.63 -1.95 4.85
N ILE A 34 1.56 -1.33 4.38
CA ILE A 34 0.96 -0.13 4.98
C ILE A 34 -0.45 -0.47 5.43
N ASN A 35 -0.67 -0.53 6.74
CA ASN A 35 -2.00 -0.66 7.31
C ASN A 35 -2.66 0.74 7.42
N THR A 36 -3.64 1.00 6.55
CA THR A 36 -4.45 2.22 6.58
C THR A 36 -5.67 2.10 7.50
N GLY A 37 -6.04 0.87 7.88
CA GLY A 37 -7.26 0.52 8.59
C GLY A 37 -8.50 0.42 7.68
N TRP A 38 -8.33 0.49 6.35
CA TRP A 38 -9.44 0.36 5.41
C TRP A 38 -10.05 -1.03 5.39
N SER A 39 -9.28 -2.08 5.73
CA SER A 39 -9.79 -3.45 5.81
C SER A 39 -10.91 -3.65 6.83
N ASP A 40 -11.11 -2.70 7.76
CA ASP A 40 -12.25 -2.72 8.70
C ASP A 40 -13.60 -2.59 8.00
N ASN A 41 -13.63 -2.12 6.75
CA ASN A 41 -14.85 -2.04 5.93
C ASN A 41 -15.12 -3.32 5.12
N TYR A 42 -14.21 -4.30 5.11
CA TYR A 42 -14.39 -5.54 4.36
C TYR A 42 -15.49 -6.40 4.98
N GLN A 43 -16.38 -6.94 4.13
CA GLN A 43 -17.47 -7.83 4.53
C GLN A 43 -17.59 -9.00 3.55
N ASP A 44 -17.99 -10.17 4.06
CA ASP A 44 -18.33 -11.34 3.24
C ASP A 44 -19.60 -12.00 3.83
N PRO A 45 -20.78 -11.87 3.19
CA PRO A 45 -21.01 -11.14 1.93
C PRO A 45 -20.88 -9.60 2.08
N ASP A 46 -20.55 -8.91 0.99
CA ASP A 46 -20.41 -7.43 0.97
C ASP A 46 -21.78 -6.74 0.89
N GLU A 47 -22.44 -6.59 2.05
CA GLU A 47 -23.78 -5.99 2.14
C GLU A 47 -23.75 -4.46 2.03
N LEU A 48 -22.70 -3.81 2.54
CA LEU A 48 -22.58 -2.36 2.58
C LEU A 48 -21.93 -1.76 1.33
N GLY A 49 -21.11 -2.52 0.58
CA GLY A 49 -20.46 -2.06 -0.65
C GLY A 49 -19.40 -0.98 -0.44
N VAL A 50 -18.87 -0.84 0.79
CA VAL A 50 -17.95 0.24 1.15
C VAL A 50 -16.52 -0.07 0.73
N TYR A 51 -16.07 -1.30 0.95
CA TYR A 51 -14.65 -1.64 0.79
C TYR A 51 -14.13 -1.39 -0.62
N TYR A 52 -14.87 -1.80 -1.65
CA TYR A 52 -14.47 -1.71 -3.06
C TYR A 52 -14.91 -0.43 -3.78
N SER A 53 -15.64 0.49 -3.12
CA SER A 53 -16.14 1.70 -3.79
C SER A 53 -15.19 2.89 -3.68
N LYS A 54 -14.49 3.01 -2.55
CA LYS A 54 -13.54 4.09 -2.24
C LYS A 54 -12.37 3.52 -1.43
N ALA A 55 -11.30 4.28 -1.24
CA ALA A 55 -10.17 3.92 -0.39
C ALA A 55 -9.19 5.10 -0.19
N PRO A 56 -8.48 5.16 0.93
CA PRO A 56 -7.20 5.87 0.99
C PRO A 56 -6.17 5.17 0.10
N GLY A 57 -5.07 5.85 -0.20
CA GLY A 57 -3.98 5.27 -0.99
C GLY A 57 -2.67 6.05 -0.83
N VAL A 58 -1.61 5.66 -1.53
CA VAL A 58 -0.32 6.34 -1.41
C VAL A 58 -0.29 7.66 -2.20
N SER A 59 0.34 8.69 -1.65
CA SER A 59 0.59 9.94 -2.39
C SER A 59 1.64 9.74 -3.47
N TYR A 60 1.57 10.54 -4.54
CA TYR A 60 2.55 10.44 -5.63
C TYR A 60 3.99 10.77 -5.18
N ASN A 61 4.15 11.64 -4.18
CA ASN A 61 5.48 11.86 -3.58
C ASN A 61 5.95 10.66 -2.76
N LEU A 62 5.06 9.95 -2.05
CA LEU A 62 5.41 8.72 -1.35
C LEU A 62 5.82 7.61 -2.33
N VAL A 63 5.13 7.50 -3.45
CA VAL A 63 5.47 6.56 -4.54
C VAL A 63 6.92 6.75 -5.00
N LYS A 64 7.33 8.00 -5.27
CA LYS A 64 8.71 8.33 -5.65
C LYS A 64 9.70 8.04 -4.53
N TYR A 65 9.36 8.41 -3.29
CA TYR A 65 10.20 8.16 -2.13
C TYR A 65 10.49 6.66 -1.94
N LEU A 66 9.47 5.80 -2.04
CA LEU A 66 9.64 4.36 -1.94
C LEU A 66 10.44 3.79 -3.11
N ALA A 67 10.26 4.34 -4.33
CA ALA A 67 11.07 3.97 -5.48
C ALA A 67 12.54 4.33 -5.31
N ASP A 68 12.85 5.51 -4.78
CA ASP A 68 14.23 5.93 -4.48
C ASP A 68 14.88 5.04 -3.40
N LYS A 69 14.07 4.44 -2.52
CA LYS A 69 14.52 3.44 -1.53
C LYS A 69 14.75 2.05 -2.12
N GLN A 70 14.41 1.84 -3.40
CA GLN A 70 14.57 0.57 -4.11
C GLN A 70 13.85 -0.60 -3.42
N VAL A 71 12.64 -0.35 -2.90
CA VAL A 71 11.75 -1.42 -2.41
C VAL A 71 11.29 -2.28 -3.59
N VAL A 72 10.95 -3.54 -3.34
CA VAL A 72 10.51 -4.47 -4.40
C VAL A 72 8.99 -4.67 -4.43
N GLY A 73 8.30 -4.27 -3.37
CA GLY A 73 6.85 -4.32 -3.29
C GLY A 73 6.28 -3.31 -2.31
N VAL A 74 5.10 -2.80 -2.62
CA VAL A 74 4.32 -1.93 -1.74
C VAL A 74 2.92 -2.52 -1.61
N GLY A 75 2.52 -2.79 -0.37
CA GLY A 75 1.25 -3.42 -0.06
C GLY A 75 0.37 -2.60 0.86
N LEU A 76 -0.93 -2.62 0.59
CA LEU A 76 -1.94 -1.93 1.39
C LEU A 76 -3.08 -2.88 1.76
N ASP A 77 -3.79 -2.52 2.83
CA ASP A 77 -5.03 -3.17 3.27
C ASP A 77 -6.28 -2.67 2.51
N THR A 78 -6.06 -1.93 1.43
CA THR A 78 -7.08 -1.39 0.51
C THR A 78 -7.19 -2.26 -0.74
N TRP A 79 -8.29 -2.11 -1.48
CA TRP A 79 -8.52 -2.85 -2.72
C TRP A 79 -7.62 -2.42 -3.89
N GLY A 80 -6.99 -1.25 -3.78
CA GLY A 80 -6.01 -0.73 -4.72
C GLY A 80 -4.94 0.09 -3.99
N VAL A 81 -3.74 0.21 -4.56
CA VAL A 81 -2.67 1.05 -3.96
C VAL A 81 -2.88 2.56 -4.14
N ASP A 82 -3.66 2.96 -5.16
CA ASP A 82 -4.03 4.35 -5.42
C ASP A 82 -5.17 4.81 -4.50
N THR A 83 -5.35 6.12 -4.37
CA THR A 83 -6.46 6.72 -3.62
C THR A 83 -7.70 6.81 -4.51
N PHE A 84 -8.84 6.36 -3.99
CA PHE A 84 -10.13 6.36 -4.69
C PHE A 84 -11.21 7.04 -3.85
N ALA A 85 -11.85 8.07 -4.39
CA ALA A 85 -12.91 8.81 -3.70
C ALA A 85 -13.75 9.64 -4.68
N ASP A 86 -14.82 10.24 -4.17
CA ASP A 86 -15.55 11.30 -4.89
C ASP A 86 -14.69 12.58 -4.96
N GLU A 87 -15.01 13.46 -5.92
CA GLU A 87 -14.18 14.63 -6.24
C GLU A 87 -13.92 15.57 -5.04
N ASP A 88 -14.88 15.71 -4.14
CA ASP A 88 -14.82 16.57 -2.96
C ASP A 88 -14.16 15.92 -1.74
N GLU A 89 -13.87 14.62 -1.79
CA GLU A 89 -13.24 13.86 -0.70
C GLU A 89 -11.72 13.79 -0.81
N TYR A 90 -11.16 14.07 -1.99
CA TYR A 90 -9.71 13.96 -2.19
C TYR A 90 -8.93 14.98 -1.36
N GLY A 91 -7.93 14.46 -0.64
CA GLY A 91 -6.93 15.27 0.05
C GLY A 91 -6.07 16.12 -0.90
N PRO A 92 -5.39 17.15 -0.36
CA PRO A 92 -4.60 18.10 -1.15
C PRO A 92 -3.44 17.45 -1.92
N GLU A 93 -2.97 16.27 -1.49
CA GLU A 93 -1.93 15.50 -2.15
C GLU A 93 -2.32 15.07 -3.58
N ARG A 94 -3.60 15.06 -3.93
CA ARG A 94 -4.05 14.82 -5.31
C ARG A 94 -3.38 15.76 -6.31
N SER A 95 -3.05 16.98 -5.90
CA SER A 95 -2.34 17.96 -6.74
C SER A 95 -0.94 17.50 -7.18
N GLN A 96 -0.36 16.50 -6.51
CA GLN A 96 0.93 15.89 -6.86
C GLN A 96 0.82 14.96 -8.07
N ASN A 97 -0.39 14.50 -8.40
CA ASN A 97 -0.61 13.50 -9.43
C ASN A 97 -0.27 14.07 -10.83
N PRO A 98 0.39 13.27 -11.70
CA PRO A 98 0.64 13.66 -13.07
C PRO A 98 -0.68 13.80 -13.84
N LYS A 99 -0.76 14.83 -14.68
CA LYS A 99 -1.95 15.08 -15.51
C LYS A 99 -2.20 13.93 -16.47
N GLY A 100 -3.45 13.50 -16.58
CA GLY A 100 -3.89 12.49 -17.55
C GLY A 100 -3.58 11.04 -17.18
N ILE A 101 -3.07 10.78 -15.97
CA ILE A 101 -2.85 9.43 -15.46
C ILE A 101 -3.92 9.12 -14.41
N ALA A 102 -4.74 8.10 -14.65
CA ALA A 102 -5.86 7.74 -13.78
C ALA A 102 -5.38 7.16 -12.43
N ASN A 103 -4.42 6.23 -12.47
CA ASN A 103 -3.84 5.56 -11.30
C ASN A 103 -2.33 5.82 -11.23
N PRO A 104 -1.89 6.99 -10.74
CA PRO A 104 -0.48 7.38 -10.73
C PRO A 104 0.44 6.44 -9.97
N ALA A 105 0.00 5.87 -8.85
CA ALA A 105 0.82 4.96 -8.06
C ALA A 105 1.07 3.66 -8.82
N HIS A 106 0.01 3.02 -9.31
CA HIS A 106 0.12 1.86 -10.21
C HIS A 106 1.05 2.12 -11.38
N HIS A 107 0.81 3.22 -12.11
CA HIS A 107 1.57 3.55 -13.30
C HIS A 107 3.07 3.68 -12.97
N TYR A 108 3.42 4.44 -11.95
CA TYR A 108 4.82 4.67 -11.61
C TYR A 108 5.48 3.39 -11.06
N PHE A 109 4.85 2.72 -10.09
CA PHE A 109 5.41 1.50 -9.50
C PHE A 109 5.66 0.44 -10.57
N LEU A 110 4.65 0.09 -11.38
CA LEU A 110 4.75 -1.03 -12.31
C LEU A 110 5.58 -0.70 -13.56
N THR A 111 5.40 0.50 -14.15
CA THR A 111 5.97 0.79 -15.47
C THR A 111 7.28 1.56 -15.44
N GLN A 112 7.57 2.27 -14.34
CA GLN A 112 8.77 3.11 -14.23
C GLN A 112 9.77 2.57 -13.21
N ALA A 113 9.29 2.05 -12.08
CA ALA A 113 10.16 1.59 -10.99
C ALA A 113 10.34 0.08 -10.91
N GLY A 114 9.46 -0.71 -11.54
CA GLY A 114 9.48 -2.18 -11.46
C GLY A 114 9.11 -2.72 -10.07
N ILE A 115 8.27 -1.99 -9.34
CA ILE A 115 7.83 -2.29 -7.96
C ILE A 115 6.46 -2.95 -8.02
N HIS A 116 6.30 -4.09 -7.34
CA HIS A 116 5.03 -4.80 -7.29
C HIS A 116 4.02 -4.10 -6.38
N THR A 117 2.77 -4.04 -6.81
CA THR A 117 1.63 -3.62 -5.98
C THR A 117 0.98 -4.85 -5.35
N LEU A 118 0.63 -4.73 -4.07
CA LEU A 118 0.07 -5.82 -3.27
C LEU A 118 -1.22 -5.32 -2.58
N GLU A 119 -2.35 -5.91 -2.91
CA GLU A 119 -3.66 -5.31 -2.61
C GLU A 119 -4.55 -6.31 -1.87
N ASN A 120 -5.53 -5.79 -1.13
CA ASN A 120 -6.45 -6.57 -0.30
C ASN A 120 -5.76 -7.32 0.87
N PHE A 121 -4.67 -6.77 1.41
CA PHE A 121 -3.98 -7.44 2.50
C PHE A 121 -4.75 -7.29 3.82
N ASN A 122 -4.84 -8.35 4.61
CA ASN A 122 -5.25 -8.24 6.00
C ASN A 122 -4.01 -7.98 6.86
N LEU A 123 -3.78 -6.70 7.20
CA LEU A 123 -2.62 -6.23 7.97
C LEU A 123 -2.96 -5.94 9.44
N LYS A 124 -4.23 -6.05 9.84
CA LYS A 124 -4.70 -5.63 11.17
C LYS A 124 -4.03 -6.41 12.29
N GLY A 125 -3.94 -7.74 12.16
CA GLY A 125 -3.29 -8.58 13.17
C GLY A 125 -1.81 -8.22 13.36
N LEU A 126 -1.08 -7.98 12.27
CA LEU A 126 0.33 -7.54 12.36
C LEU A 126 0.46 -6.19 13.09
N ALA A 127 -0.45 -5.26 12.81
CA ALA A 127 -0.44 -3.94 13.46
C ALA A 127 -0.82 -4.03 14.95
N GLU A 128 -1.81 -4.83 15.32
CA GLU A 128 -2.23 -5.04 16.71
C GLU A 128 -1.12 -5.72 17.54
N ASP A 129 -0.38 -6.66 16.93
CA ASP A 129 0.74 -7.36 17.53
C ASP A 129 2.06 -6.56 17.48
N ASN A 130 2.07 -5.35 16.90
CA ASN A 130 3.24 -4.50 16.70
C ASN A 130 4.38 -5.18 15.91
N VAL A 131 4.03 -6.02 14.93
CA VAL A 131 4.99 -6.65 14.01
C VAL A 131 5.40 -5.64 12.94
N GLU A 132 6.47 -4.90 13.22
CA GLU A 132 6.99 -3.84 12.35
C GLU A 132 8.07 -4.32 11.37
N LEU A 133 8.76 -5.42 11.71
CA LEU A 133 9.74 -6.08 10.85
C LEU A 133 9.43 -7.57 10.78
N SER A 134 9.35 -8.11 9.57
CA SER A 134 9.12 -9.54 9.37
C SER A 134 9.80 -10.06 8.11
N CYS A 135 10.02 -11.37 8.05
CA CYS A 135 10.27 -12.04 6.79
C CYS A 135 8.92 -12.26 6.10
N VAL A 136 8.69 -11.55 4.99
CA VAL A 136 7.49 -11.73 4.17
C VAL A 136 7.76 -12.67 3.00
N ILE A 137 6.87 -13.64 2.80
CA ILE A 137 6.93 -14.63 1.74
C ILE A 137 5.71 -14.43 0.85
N ILE A 138 5.96 -14.07 -0.41
CA ILE A 138 4.94 -13.80 -1.43
C ILE A 138 5.25 -14.67 -2.64
N LEU A 139 4.42 -15.68 -2.88
CA LEU A 139 4.60 -16.66 -3.95
C LEU A 139 3.43 -16.57 -4.93
N PRO A 140 3.57 -15.81 -6.03
CA PRO A 140 2.57 -15.81 -7.10
C PRO A 140 2.54 -17.18 -7.80
N LEU A 141 1.37 -17.52 -8.34
CA LEU A 141 1.21 -18.66 -9.22
C LEU A 141 2.00 -18.42 -10.51
N MET A 142 2.65 -19.47 -11.02
CA MET A 142 3.38 -19.43 -12.30
C MET A 142 2.40 -19.54 -13.48
N THR A 143 1.58 -18.51 -13.67
CA THR A 143 0.61 -18.43 -14.76
C THR A 143 1.20 -17.65 -15.92
N GLU A 144 1.39 -18.33 -17.06
CA GLU A 144 1.95 -17.72 -18.26
C GLU A 144 1.05 -16.58 -18.80
N GLY A 145 1.67 -15.44 -19.14
CA GLY A 145 0.98 -14.28 -19.71
C GLY A 145 0.11 -13.48 -18.73
N SER A 146 0.04 -13.86 -17.46
CA SER A 146 -0.76 -13.14 -16.47
C SER A 146 -0.05 -11.86 -16.00
N SER A 147 -0.81 -10.78 -15.81
CA SER A 147 -0.32 -9.53 -15.23
C SER A 147 -0.40 -9.49 -13.70
N ALA A 148 -1.10 -10.45 -13.08
CA ALA A 148 -1.31 -10.54 -11.64
C ALA A 148 -1.50 -11.99 -11.19
N SER A 149 -1.43 -12.24 -9.89
CA SER A 149 -1.74 -13.54 -9.30
C SER A 149 -2.45 -13.35 -7.95
N PRO A 150 -3.46 -14.17 -7.63
CA PRO A 150 -3.84 -14.33 -6.24
C PRO A 150 -2.65 -14.92 -5.47
N ILE A 151 -2.52 -14.51 -4.21
CA ILE A 151 -1.43 -14.92 -3.33
C ILE A 151 -1.97 -15.22 -1.95
N ARG A 152 -1.23 -16.07 -1.21
CA ARG A 152 -1.42 -16.26 0.24
C ARG A 152 -0.14 -15.80 0.93
N PRO A 153 0.04 -14.49 1.13
CA PRO A 153 1.26 -13.97 1.73
C PRO A 153 1.37 -14.46 3.17
N VAL A 154 2.59 -14.74 3.61
CA VAL A 154 2.91 -15.10 5.00
C VAL A 154 3.97 -14.15 5.51
N ALA A 155 3.74 -13.57 6.68
CA ALA A 155 4.73 -12.78 7.41
C ALA A 155 5.16 -13.55 8.67
N ILE A 156 6.47 -13.64 8.88
CA ILE A 156 7.07 -14.27 10.07
C ILE A 156 7.83 -13.17 10.80
N GLY A 157 7.24 -12.67 11.89
CA GLY A 157 7.84 -11.68 12.79
C GLY A 157 8.82 -12.31 13.78
N PHE A 158 9.66 -11.47 14.38
CA PHE A 158 10.58 -11.82 15.47
C PHE A 158 10.22 -11.09 16.75
#